data_AF-A0A3M8PBY0-F1
#
_entry.id   AF-A0A3M8PBY0-F1
#
_cell.length_a   1.000
_cell.length_b   1.000
_cell.length_c   1.000
_cell.angle_alpha   90.00
_cell.angle_beta   90.00
_cell.angle_gamma   90.00
#
_symmetry.space_group_name_H-M   'P 1'
#
loop_
_entity.id
_entity.type
_entity.pdbx_description
1 polymer ?
#
loop_
_entity_poly.entity_id
_entity_poly.type
_entity_poly.pdbx_seq_one_letter_code
_entity_poly.pdbx_strand_id
1 'polypeptide(L)'
;MVKTKINDPFIYFLLEPTTVLVYRNETHTYVSVSDLMDPSKWEAFEIEQGETFETFNRKEKQPIEGTSFFLNQEDMAEIAEEINEHIQKNRHLKKPEKQVGAVHLVVSESVAGSLRIGLERPKTVIGFPDAFSIGPLWKLEEKTGQSFREEWLLENINFEQEDDEYKGKFTNALREIEDIENQVPIYIWGGDNAEEQTGLRFFLYMLGQKTNEIFLLNTTKLYEKYFAAEDEPAIFHTGQLDAEKLQQFFENSKKDRPLTQELRRQYQSEWEELSKTKEVLRVWIDGQIRTVAEDYFDSMIIETLEKLHQKQETKDFVLTGKLIGEIVTQTDEFINYLYLEYRIRHLVYSGVFELKGIPKSMRHYSVKLR
;
A
#
# COMPACT_ATOMS: atom_id res chain seq x y z
N MET A 1 23.73 2.17 -10.63
CA MET A 1 23.96 0.71 -10.56
C MET A 1 25.23 0.39 -9.78
N VAL A 2 25.02 0.20 -8.48
CA VAL A 2 26.00 -0.29 -7.51
C VAL A 2 26.43 -1.70 -7.89
N LYS A 3 27.74 -2.03 -7.83
CA LYS A 3 28.16 -3.43 -8.06
C LYS A 3 27.81 -4.27 -6.83
N THR A 4 27.12 -5.38 -7.06
CA THR A 4 26.66 -6.28 -6.01
C THR A 4 27.35 -7.63 -6.11
N LYS A 5 27.80 -8.16 -4.97
CA LYS A 5 28.32 -9.53 -4.83
C LYS A 5 27.61 -10.19 -3.66
N ILE A 6 27.33 -11.49 -3.76
CA ILE A 6 26.53 -12.22 -2.78
C ILE A 6 27.31 -13.41 -2.25
N ASN A 7 27.37 -13.55 -0.92
CA ASN A 7 27.87 -14.73 -0.23
C ASN A 7 27.05 -14.96 1.04
N ASP A 8 25.95 -15.69 0.91
CA ASP A 8 24.93 -15.92 1.93
C ASP A 8 25.53 -16.24 3.32
N PRO A 9 25.09 -15.57 4.41
CA PRO A 9 23.98 -14.61 4.49
C PRO A 9 24.36 -13.15 4.18
N PHE A 10 25.51 -12.89 3.58
CA PHE A 10 26.05 -11.54 3.35
C PHE A 10 25.86 -11.07 1.91
N ILE A 11 25.49 -9.80 1.76
CA ILE A 11 25.37 -9.10 0.48
C ILE A 11 26.31 -7.91 0.49
N TYR A 12 27.11 -7.78 -0.55
CA TYR A 12 28.21 -6.82 -0.65
C TYR A 12 27.88 -5.80 -1.73
N PHE A 13 28.10 -4.52 -1.43
CA PHE A 13 27.82 -3.38 -2.30
C PHE A 13 29.06 -2.51 -2.44
N LEU A 14 29.49 -2.24 -3.67
CA LEU A 14 30.60 -1.32 -3.95
C LEU A 14 30.07 0.10 -4.19
N LEU A 15 30.22 0.99 -3.22
CA LEU A 15 29.74 2.38 -3.31
C LEU A 15 30.74 3.34 -3.95
N GLU A 16 32.01 3.20 -3.57
CA GLU A 16 33.13 3.98 -4.10
C GLU A 16 34.17 3.00 -4.68
N PRO A 17 35.19 3.43 -5.46
CA PRO A 17 36.17 2.53 -6.05
C PRO A 17 36.85 1.60 -5.04
N THR A 18 36.85 1.97 -3.76
CA THR A 18 37.51 1.25 -2.67
C THR A 18 36.59 0.86 -1.52
N THR A 19 35.34 1.33 -1.43
CA THR A 19 34.50 1.09 -0.25
C THR A 19 33.45 0.01 -0.50
N VAL A 20 33.45 -1.02 0.35
CA VAL A 20 32.49 -2.12 0.33
C VAL A 20 31.61 -2.06 1.56
N LEU A 21 30.31 -1.88 1.35
CA LEU A 21 29.29 -2.12 2.38
C LEU A 21 28.86 -3.58 2.35
N VAL A 22 28.65 -4.14 3.53
CA VAL A 22 28.21 -5.53 3.71
C VAL A 22 26.94 -5.51 4.54
N TYR A 23 25.86 -5.95 3.93
CA TYR A 23 24.58 -6.19 4.57
C TYR A 23 24.49 -7.65 5.03
N ARG A 24 24.05 -7.86 6.27
CA ARG A 24 23.79 -9.21 6.78
C ARG A 24 22.29 -9.48 6.77
N ASN A 25 21.85 -10.45 5.98
CA ASN A 25 20.46 -10.87 5.94
C ASN A 25 20.14 -11.85 7.08
N GLU A 26 19.58 -11.35 8.19
CA GLU A 26 19.25 -12.16 9.36
C GLU A 26 17.79 -12.66 9.39
N THR A 27 16.86 -11.90 8.83
CA THR A 27 15.42 -12.12 9.04
C THR A 27 14.74 -12.87 7.90
N HIS A 28 15.40 -12.98 6.73
CA HIS A 28 14.81 -13.44 5.48
C HIS A 28 13.49 -12.74 5.12
N THR A 29 13.16 -11.59 5.72
CA THR A 29 12.01 -10.74 5.40
C THR A 29 12.42 -9.67 4.41
N TYR A 30 11.52 -9.28 3.51
CA TYR A 30 11.78 -8.14 2.64
C TYR A 30 12.05 -6.89 3.46
N VAL A 31 12.97 -6.06 2.98
CA VAL A 31 13.44 -4.85 3.63
C VAL A 31 12.87 -3.62 2.95
N SER A 32 12.59 -2.60 3.75
CA SER A 32 12.28 -1.24 3.28
C SER A 32 13.52 -0.35 3.38
N VAL A 33 13.48 0.84 2.76
CA VAL A 33 14.50 1.89 2.96
C VAL A 33 14.69 2.19 4.45
N SER A 34 13.59 2.26 5.21
CA SER A 34 13.60 2.47 6.67
C SER A 34 14.32 1.37 7.43
N ASP A 35 14.20 0.10 7.00
CA ASP A 35 14.93 -1.02 7.60
C ASP A 35 16.44 -0.92 7.38
N LEU A 36 16.86 -0.31 6.28
CA LEU A 36 18.27 -0.13 5.92
C LEU A 36 18.90 1.09 6.62
N MET A 37 18.10 1.99 7.20
CA MET A 37 18.62 3.12 7.98
C MET A 37 19.22 2.71 9.33
N ASP A 38 18.99 1.47 9.78
CA ASP A 38 19.60 0.94 11.00
C ASP A 38 21.10 0.64 10.78
N PRO A 39 22.02 1.41 11.39
CA PRO A 39 23.45 1.23 11.18
C PRO A 39 23.96 -0.14 11.67
N SER A 40 23.23 -0.81 12.57
CA SER A 40 23.64 -2.10 13.12
C SER A 40 23.58 -3.25 12.09
N LYS A 41 22.91 -3.04 10.96
CA LYS A 41 22.80 -4.04 9.88
C LYS A 41 23.95 -4.00 8.88
N TRP A 42 24.85 -3.02 9.01
CA TRP A 42 25.91 -2.74 8.04
C TRP A 42 27.30 -2.91 8.64
N GLU A 43 28.18 -3.55 7.88
CA GLU A 43 29.63 -3.50 8.09
C GLU A 43 30.26 -2.81 6.88
N ALA A 44 31.28 -1.98 7.10
CA ALA A 44 31.99 -1.32 6.01
C ALA A 44 33.46 -1.72 5.97
N PHE A 45 34.00 -1.86 4.77
CA PHE A 45 35.38 -2.29 4.55
C PHE A 45 36.01 -1.50 3.40
N GLU A 46 37.33 -1.44 3.41
CA GLU A 46 38.12 -0.85 2.34
C GLU A 46 38.81 -1.95 1.50
N ILE A 47 38.81 -1.78 0.18
CA ILE A 47 39.54 -2.59 -0.79
C ILE A 47 40.98 -2.09 -0.81
N GLU A 48 41.93 -3.01 -0.63
CA GLU A 48 43.35 -2.68 -0.61
C GLU A 48 43.91 -2.51 -2.02
N GLN A 49 45.07 -1.83 -2.14
CA GLN A 49 45.74 -1.68 -3.44
C GLN A 49 46.07 -3.04 -4.06
N GLY A 50 45.51 -3.30 -5.25
CA GLY A 50 45.71 -4.55 -6.01
C GLY A 50 44.63 -5.61 -5.78
N GLU A 51 43.72 -5.40 -4.83
CA GLU A 51 42.52 -6.21 -4.65
C GLU A 51 41.38 -5.71 -5.56
N THR A 52 40.50 -6.63 -5.97
CA THR A 52 39.28 -6.29 -6.70
C THR A 52 38.04 -6.63 -5.87
N PHE A 53 36.91 -5.98 -6.16
CA PHE A 53 35.62 -6.31 -5.53
C PHE A 53 35.24 -7.80 -5.65
N GLU A 54 35.55 -8.41 -6.80
CA GLU A 54 35.27 -9.83 -7.04
C GLU A 54 36.10 -10.75 -6.13
N THR A 55 37.33 -10.37 -5.82
CA THR A 55 38.24 -11.14 -4.96
C THR A 55 38.11 -10.76 -3.48
N PHE A 56 37.40 -9.69 -3.14
CA PHE A 56 37.25 -9.20 -1.78
C PHE A 56 36.74 -10.28 -0.80
N ASN A 57 37.42 -10.43 0.34
CA ASN A 57 37.07 -11.38 1.40
C ASN A 57 37.02 -10.72 2.78
N ARG A 58 35.79 -10.53 3.29
CA ARG A 58 35.50 -9.99 4.63
C ARG A 58 36.24 -10.70 5.77
N LYS A 59 36.47 -12.02 5.68
CA LYS A 59 37.06 -12.82 6.79
C LYS A 59 38.51 -12.44 7.11
N GLU A 60 39.18 -11.76 6.19
CA GLU A 60 40.60 -11.39 6.30
C GLU A 60 40.77 -9.93 6.76
N LYS A 61 39.66 -9.21 7.04
CA LYS A 61 39.65 -7.77 7.26
C LYS A 61 38.88 -7.38 8.52
N GLN A 62 39.23 -6.23 9.08
CA GLN A 62 38.47 -5.59 10.14
C GLN A 62 37.52 -4.54 9.54
N PRO A 63 36.29 -4.43 10.05
CA PRO A 63 35.38 -3.38 9.62
C PRO A 63 35.91 -2.01 10.02
N ILE A 64 35.60 -1.00 9.22
CA ILE A 64 35.95 0.39 9.51
C ILE A 64 35.05 0.88 10.66
N GLU A 65 35.64 1.16 11.83
CA GLU A 65 34.90 1.69 12.97
C GLU A 65 34.63 3.20 12.83
N GLY A 66 33.47 3.65 13.32
CA GLY A 66 33.14 5.08 13.44
C GLY A 66 32.83 5.80 12.13
N THR A 67 32.68 5.09 11.01
CA THR A 67 32.31 5.70 9.73
C THR A 67 30.80 5.68 9.55
N SER A 68 30.22 6.86 9.30
CA SER A 68 28.83 6.98 8.84
C SER A 68 28.83 7.17 7.34
N PHE A 69 28.10 6.32 6.62
CA PHE A 69 27.92 6.44 5.18
C PHE A 69 26.59 7.14 4.91
N PHE A 70 26.63 8.22 4.14
CA PHE A 70 25.43 8.91 3.70
C PHE A 70 25.07 8.39 2.32
N LEU A 71 24.09 7.48 2.28
CA LEU A 71 23.41 7.12 1.05
C LEU A 71 22.20 8.05 0.89
N ASN A 72 22.01 8.58 -0.31
CA ASN A 72 20.76 9.25 -0.62
C ASN A 72 19.63 8.20 -0.70
N GLN A 73 18.38 8.65 -0.74
CA GLN A 73 17.23 7.72 -0.74
C GLN A 73 17.14 6.87 -2.00
N GLU A 74 17.50 7.41 -3.15
CA GLU A 74 17.50 6.69 -4.43
C GLU A 74 18.48 5.50 -4.39
N ASP A 75 19.71 5.72 -3.90
CA ASP A 75 20.71 4.67 -3.71
C ASP A 75 20.23 3.62 -2.69
N MET A 76 19.58 4.06 -1.61
CA MET A 76 19.00 3.14 -0.60
C MET A 76 17.86 2.31 -1.18
N ALA A 77 17.04 2.89 -2.06
CA ALA A 77 15.97 2.18 -2.75
C ALA A 77 16.53 1.15 -3.74
N GLU A 78 17.57 1.50 -4.53
CA GLU A 78 18.29 0.55 -5.39
C GLU A 78 18.85 -0.63 -4.56
N ILE A 79 19.50 -0.35 -3.44
CA ILE A 79 20.07 -1.37 -2.55
C ILE A 79 18.98 -2.25 -1.95
N ALA A 80 17.87 -1.67 -1.48
CA ALA A 80 16.74 -2.42 -0.95
C ALA A 80 16.17 -3.39 -1.99
N GLU A 81 16.04 -2.93 -3.24
CA GLU A 81 15.55 -3.75 -4.35
C GLU A 81 16.48 -4.94 -4.63
N GLU A 82 17.80 -4.72 -4.69
CA GLU A 82 18.81 -5.78 -4.86
C GLU A 82 18.77 -6.81 -3.72
N ILE A 83 18.65 -6.35 -2.47
CA ILE A 83 18.51 -7.24 -1.30
C ILE A 83 17.23 -8.08 -1.42
N ASN A 84 16.11 -7.46 -1.78
CA ASN A 84 14.82 -8.13 -1.86
C ASN A 84 14.74 -9.13 -3.01
N GLU A 85 15.30 -8.82 -4.17
CA GLU A 85 15.47 -9.78 -5.25
C GLU A 85 16.25 -11.01 -4.80
N HIS A 86 17.34 -10.81 -4.05
CA HIS A 86 18.13 -11.92 -3.54
C HIS A 86 17.35 -12.76 -2.53
N ILE A 87 16.61 -12.12 -1.62
CA ILE A 87 15.73 -12.80 -0.67
C ILE A 87 14.71 -13.67 -1.40
N GLN A 88 14.04 -13.12 -2.41
CA GLN A 88 13.02 -13.83 -3.18
C GLN A 88 13.61 -15.06 -3.90
N LYS A 89 14.72 -14.87 -4.63
CA LYS A 89 15.46 -15.95 -5.30
C LYS A 89 15.85 -17.07 -4.33
N ASN A 90 16.37 -16.70 -3.16
CA ASN A 90 16.74 -17.67 -2.12
C ASN A 90 15.55 -18.44 -1.55
N ARG A 91 14.42 -17.77 -1.31
CA ARG A 91 13.18 -18.42 -0.82
C ARG A 91 12.69 -19.48 -1.80
N HIS A 92 12.70 -19.17 -3.10
CA HIS A 92 12.28 -20.10 -4.15
C HIS A 92 13.24 -21.29 -4.28
N LEU A 93 14.55 -21.08 -4.11
CA LEU A 93 15.56 -22.14 -4.20
C LEU A 93 15.61 -23.05 -2.96
N LYS A 94 15.61 -22.47 -1.76
CA LYS A 94 15.85 -23.20 -0.51
C LYS A 94 14.60 -23.86 0.05
N LYS A 95 13.39 -23.53 -0.45
CA LYS A 95 12.08 -23.97 0.08
C LYS A 95 12.09 -23.93 1.61
N PRO A 96 11.90 -22.75 2.23
CA PRO A 96 11.93 -22.62 3.69
C PRO A 96 10.99 -23.62 4.38
N GLU A 97 11.12 -23.79 5.69
CA GLU A 97 10.16 -24.56 6.48
C GLU A 97 8.73 -24.21 6.04
N LYS A 98 7.95 -25.23 5.63
CA LYS A 98 6.62 -25.06 5.02
C LYS A 98 5.85 -23.99 5.77
N GLN A 99 5.36 -22.97 5.07
CA GLN A 99 4.42 -22.01 5.64
C GLN A 99 3.25 -22.78 6.29
N VAL A 100 3.11 -22.67 7.61
CA VAL A 100 2.12 -23.47 8.39
C VAL A 100 0.84 -22.69 8.67
N GLY A 101 0.87 -21.36 8.61
CA GLY A 101 -0.26 -20.48 8.95
C GLY A 101 -1.06 -19.99 7.75
N ALA A 102 -2.31 -19.58 8.01
CA ALA A 102 -3.14 -18.90 7.03
C ALA A 102 -2.53 -17.55 6.62
N VAL A 103 -2.75 -17.16 5.37
CA VAL A 103 -2.40 -15.84 4.85
C VAL A 103 -3.63 -14.96 4.84
N HIS A 104 -3.50 -13.74 5.34
CA HIS A 104 -4.52 -12.72 5.30
C HIS A 104 -4.06 -11.57 4.39
N LEU A 105 -4.84 -11.26 3.37
CA LEU A 105 -4.60 -10.16 2.43
C LEU A 105 -5.60 -9.05 2.68
N VAL A 106 -5.14 -7.80 2.72
CA VAL A 106 -6.01 -6.65 2.89
C VAL A 106 -5.43 -5.42 2.21
N VAL A 107 -6.30 -4.54 1.70
CA VAL A 107 -5.90 -3.21 1.25
C VAL A 107 -5.75 -2.33 2.49
N SER A 108 -4.62 -1.62 2.63
CA SER A 108 -4.20 -0.81 3.80
C SER A 108 -3.29 -1.52 4.82
N GLU A 109 -2.12 -0.93 5.04
CA GLU A 109 -1.21 -1.32 6.13
C GLU A 109 -1.79 -1.08 7.53
N SER A 110 -2.67 -0.09 7.68
CA SER A 110 -3.32 0.18 8.97
C SER A 110 -4.21 -0.99 9.38
N VAL A 111 -5.04 -1.48 8.46
CA VAL A 111 -5.90 -2.64 8.68
C VAL A 111 -5.06 -3.90 8.90
N ALA A 112 -3.98 -4.08 8.13
CA ALA A 112 -3.03 -5.16 8.33
C ALA A 112 -2.45 -5.14 9.76
N GLY A 113 -2.13 -3.96 10.30
CA GLY A 113 -1.75 -3.77 11.69
C GLY A 113 -2.78 -4.32 12.68
N SER A 114 -4.05 -3.94 12.52
CA SER A 114 -5.15 -4.44 13.37
C SER A 114 -5.31 -5.97 13.27
N LEU A 115 -5.20 -6.55 12.08
CA LEU A 115 -5.25 -8.01 11.88
C LEU A 115 -4.04 -8.72 12.52
N ARG A 116 -2.85 -8.13 12.46
CA ARG A 116 -1.65 -8.68 13.12
C ARG A 116 -1.82 -8.77 14.63
N ILE A 117 -2.54 -7.81 15.23
CA ILE A 117 -2.90 -7.78 16.65
C ILE A 117 -4.02 -8.78 16.96
N GLY A 118 -5.13 -8.73 16.23
CA GLY A 118 -6.36 -9.45 16.59
C GLY A 118 -6.34 -10.96 16.31
N LEU A 119 -5.62 -11.40 15.28
CA LEU A 119 -5.64 -12.82 14.87
C LEU A 119 -4.60 -13.65 15.66
N GLU A 120 -4.84 -14.94 15.86
CA GLU A 120 -3.88 -15.83 16.55
C GLU A 120 -2.76 -16.35 15.63
N ARG A 121 -1.59 -16.69 16.20
CA ARG A 121 -0.48 -17.32 15.45
C ARG A 121 -0.67 -18.85 15.38
N PRO A 122 -0.16 -19.54 14.33
CA PRO A 122 0.63 -19.03 13.21
C PRO A 122 -0.24 -18.36 12.14
N LYS A 123 0.21 -17.18 11.67
CA LYS A 123 -0.46 -16.39 10.62
C LYS A 123 0.54 -15.53 9.84
N THR A 124 0.19 -15.19 8.62
CA THR A 124 0.86 -14.16 7.80
C THR A 124 -0.18 -13.11 7.42
N VAL A 125 0.15 -11.83 7.56
CA VAL A 125 -0.74 -10.72 7.17
C VAL A 125 0.03 -9.80 6.22
N ILE A 126 -0.44 -9.74 4.98
CA ILE A 126 0.10 -8.87 3.93
C ILE A 126 -0.87 -7.70 3.78
N GLY A 127 -0.40 -6.51 4.14
CA GLY A 127 -1.08 -5.26 3.81
C GLY A 127 -0.63 -4.84 2.42
N PHE A 128 -1.57 -4.42 1.59
CA PHE A 128 -1.22 -3.83 0.30
C PHE A 128 -1.29 -2.30 0.42
N PRO A 129 -0.17 -1.59 0.25
CA PRO A 129 -0.03 -0.18 0.58
C PRO A 129 -0.51 0.73 -0.56
N ASP A 130 -1.72 0.49 -1.10
CA ASP A 130 -2.19 1.24 -2.27
C ASP A 130 -3.66 1.66 -2.16
N ALA A 131 -3.98 2.78 -2.79
CA ALA A 131 -5.31 3.38 -2.85
C ALA A 131 -6.01 3.01 -4.17
N PHE A 132 -6.57 1.81 -4.24
CA PHE A 132 -7.20 1.25 -5.45
C PHE A 132 -8.49 1.96 -5.89
N SER A 133 -9.00 2.93 -5.12
CA SER A 133 -10.12 3.77 -5.55
C SER A 133 -9.67 4.90 -6.50
N ILE A 134 -8.38 5.25 -6.49
CA ILE A 134 -7.82 6.43 -7.17
C ILE A 134 -6.58 6.07 -8.02
N GLY A 135 -6.21 6.96 -8.94
CA GLY A 135 -5.08 6.81 -9.85
C GLY A 135 -5.25 5.72 -10.91
N PRO A 136 -4.43 5.70 -11.97
CA PRO A 136 -4.58 4.72 -13.05
C PRO A 136 -4.25 3.30 -12.57
N LEU A 137 -4.96 2.30 -13.12
CA LEU A 137 -4.69 0.86 -12.93
C LEU A 137 -4.08 0.20 -14.15
N TRP A 138 -3.85 0.99 -15.19
CA TRP A 138 -3.39 0.51 -16.48
C TRP A 138 -2.14 -0.35 -16.34
N LYS A 139 -2.24 -1.64 -16.65
CA LYS A 139 -1.15 -2.63 -16.60
C LYS A 139 -0.38 -2.65 -15.27
N LEU A 140 -1.06 -2.56 -14.13
CA LEU A 140 -0.40 -2.50 -12.82
C LEU A 140 0.47 -3.75 -12.51
N GLU A 141 0.21 -4.86 -13.19
CA GLU A 141 1.02 -6.08 -13.18
C GLU A 141 2.36 -5.96 -13.94
N GLU A 142 2.52 -4.93 -14.78
CA GLU A 142 3.74 -4.63 -15.52
C GLU A 142 4.48 -3.43 -14.90
N LYS A 143 5.82 -3.44 -14.95
CA LYS A 143 6.65 -2.32 -14.46
C LYS A 143 6.29 -0.98 -15.11
N THR A 144 5.89 -0.98 -16.39
CA THR A 144 5.46 0.24 -17.08
C THR A 144 4.17 0.83 -16.53
N GLY A 145 3.22 -0.02 -16.10
CA GLY A 145 1.99 0.45 -15.47
C GLY A 145 2.22 0.93 -14.05
N GLN A 146 3.10 0.24 -13.31
CA GLN A 146 3.56 0.67 -11.98
C GLN A 146 4.18 2.08 -12.04
N SER A 147 5.13 2.33 -12.94
CA SER A 147 5.73 3.66 -13.11
C SER A 147 4.72 4.73 -13.53
N PHE A 148 3.76 4.39 -14.40
CA PHE A 148 2.70 5.34 -14.80
C PHE A 148 1.79 5.72 -13.62
N ARG A 149 1.50 4.76 -12.73
CA ARG A 149 0.76 5.03 -11.50
C ARG A 149 1.58 5.82 -10.49
N GLU A 150 2.84 5.46 -10.29
CA GLU A 150 3.79 6.18 -9.42
C GLU A 150 3.87 7.67 -9.80
N GLU A 151 4.03 7.97 -11.09
CA GLU A 151 4.08 9.35 -11.60
C GLU A 151 2.77 10.11 -11.33
N TRP A 152 1.61 9.49 -11.62
CA TRP A 152 0.33 10.13 -11.34
C TRP A 152 0.14 10.40 -9.84
N LEU A 153 0.50 9.44 -8.99
CA LEU A 153 0.42 9.59 -7.53
C LEU A 153 1.32 10.71 -7.03
N LEU A 154 2.56 10.78 -7.52
CA LEU A 154 3.52 11.84 -7.19
C LEU A 154 2.99 13.24 -7.55
N GLU A 155 2.41 13.39 -8.74
CA GLU A 155 1.94 14.69 -9.23
C GLU A 155 0.63 15.14 -8.57
N ASN A 156 -0.22 14.18 -8.18
CA ASN A 156 -1.61 14.47 -7.82
C ASN A 156 -1.92 14.23 -6.35
N ILE A 157 -1.16 13.43 -5.61
CA ILE A 157 -1.51 13.02 -4.25
C ILE A 157 -0.44 13.45 -3.24
N ASN A 158 -0.84 14.20 -2.22
CA ASN A 158 0.01 14.55 -1.09
C ASN A 158 0.05 13.41 -0.06
N PHE A 159 0.88 12.38 -0.29
CA PHE A 159 1.11 11.34 0.72
C PHE A 159 1.90 11.89 1.92
N GLU A 160 1.64 11.32 3.10
CA GLU A 160 2.47 11.56 4.29
C GLU A 160 3.78 10.76 4.26
N GLN A 161 3.83 9.70 3.45
CA GLN A 161 5.02 8.86 3.23
C GLN A 161 5.86 9.41 2.07
N GLU A 162 7.15 9.13 2.11
CA GLU A 162 8.07 9.45 1.01
C GLU A 162 7.85 8.50 -0.18
N ASP A 163 8.09 9.00 -1.40
CA ASP A 163 7.74 8.29 -2.64
C ASP A 163 8.48 6.95 -2.79
N ASP A 164 9.77 6.93 -2.46
CA ASP A 164 10.60 5.71 -2.51
C ASP A 164 10.11 4.65 -1.49
N GLU A 165 9.55 5.09 -0.37
CA GLU A 165 8.99 4.20 0.63
C GLU A 165 7.70 3.52 0.12
N TYR A 166 6.82 4.27 -0.56
CA TYR A 166 5.64 3.71 -1.23
C TYR A 166 6.04 2.64 -2.25
N LYS A 167 6.96 2.98 -3.16
CA LYS A 167 7.42 2.08 -4.23
C LYS A 167 8.02 0.78 -3.70
N GLY A 168 8.87 0.89 -2.69
CA GLY A 168 9.47 -0.26 -2.01
C GLY A 168 8.42 -1.16 -1.36
N LYS A 169 7.48 -0.57 -0.60
CA LYS A 169 6.40 -1.33 0.05
C LYS A 169 5.48 -1.99 -0.98
N PHE A 170 5.12 -1.29 -2.06
CA PHE A 170 4.30 -1.83 -3.14
C PHE A 170 4.95 -3.06 -3.78
N THR A 171 6.23 -2.95 -4.16
CA THR A 171 6.97 -4.07 -4.76
C THR A 171 7.14 -5.23 -3.78
N ASN A 172 7.38 -4.95 -2.50
CA ASN A 172 7.48 -5.99 -1.48
C ASN A 172 6.15 -6.72 -1.27
N ALA A 173 5.02 -6.02 -1.23
CA ALA A 173 3.70 -6.65 -1.12
C ALA A 173 3.42 -7.58 -2.32
N LEU A 174 3.84 -7.20 -3.54
CA LEU A 174 3.77 -8.08 -4.71
C LEU A 174 4.59 -9.36 -4.52
N ARG A 175 5.84 -9.23 -4.06
CA ARG A 175 6.71 -10.38 -3.79
C ARG A 175 6.13 -11.29 -2.70
N GLU A 176 5.55 -10.71 -1.65
CA GLU A 176 4.90 -11.48 -0.58
C GLU A 176 3.71 -12.29 -1.10
N ILE A 177 2.89 -11.72 -1.98
CA ILE A 177 1.77 -12.42 -2.63
C ILE A 177 2.30 -13.54 -3.55
N GLU A 178 3.34 -13.26 -4.33
CA GLU A 178 3.98 -14.25 -5.21
C GLU A 178 4.60 -15.41 -4.42
N ASP A 179 5.13 -15.15 -3.23
CA ASP A 179 5.77 -16.15 -2.38
C ASP A 179 4.80 -17.05 -1.60
N ILE A 180 3.50 -16.74 -1.58
CA ILE A 180 2.51 -17.53 -0.82
C ILE A 180 2.55 -19.00 -1.26
N GLU A 181 2.71 -19.93 -0.31
CA GLU A 181 2.74 -21.36 -0.63
C GLU A 181 1.38 -21.90 -1.07
N ASN A 182 1.34 -22.77 -2.07
CA ASN A 182 0.10 -23.23 -2.72
C ASN A 182 -0.90 -23.98 -1.82
N GLN A 183 -0.46 -24.47 -0.66
CA GLN A 183 -1.26 -25.29 0.25
C GLN A 183 -1.86 -24.55 1.45
N VAL A 184 -1.51 -23.27 1.68
CA VAL A 184 -2.05 -22.52 2.81
C VAL A 184 -3.37 -21.83 2.44
N PRO A 185 -4.36 -21.73 3.34
CA PRO A 185 -5.56 -20.97 3.06
C PRO A 185 -5.26 -19.48 3.01
N ILE A 186 -5.92 -18.77 2.08
CA ILE A 186 -5.81 -17.31 1.91
C ILE A 186 -7.16 -16.69 2.27
N TYR A 187 -7.15 -15.70 3.15
CA TYR A 187 -8.33 -14.90 3.52
C TYR A 187 -8.14 -13.48 2.99
N ILE A 188 -9.01 -13.05 2.09
CA ILE A 188 -9.01 -11.68 1.57
C ILE A 188 -10.07 -10.87 2.32
N TRP A 189 -9.63 -9.79 2.95
CA TRP A 189 -10.49 -8.87 3.69
C TRP A 189 -10.85 -7.65 2.85
N GLY A 190 -12.10 -7.21 2.96
CA GLY A 190 -12.55 -5.94 2.39
C GLY A 190 -14.05 -5.72 2.62
N GLY A 191 -14.48 -4.47 2.62
CA GLY A 191 -15.85 -4.02 2.69
C GLY A 191 -16.40 -3.61 1.33
N ASP A 192 -17.67 -3.22 1.30
CA ASP A 192 -18.38 -2.78 0.11
C ASP A 192 -18.07 -1.30 -0.25
N ASN A 193 -16.81 -1.02 -0.60
CA ASN A 193 -16.35 0.26 -1.13
C ASN A 193 -15.40 0.09 -2.31
N ALA A 194 -15.20 1.16 -3.09
CA ALA A 194 -14.45 1.09 -4.35
C ALA A 194 -12.99 0.67 -4.15
N GLU A 195 -12.36 1.05 -3.05
CA GLU A 195 -10.95 0.77 -2.78
C GLU A 195 -10.71 -0.70 -2.49
N GLU A 196 -11.39 -1.23 -1.47
CA GLU A 196 -11.22 -2.60 -1.02
C GLU A 196 -11.77 -3.59 -2.05
N GLN A 197 -12.88 -3.25 -2.72
CA GLN A 197 -13.44 -4.08 -3.78
C GLN A 197 -12.53 -4.12 -5.01
N THR A 198 -11.90 -3.01 -5.40
CA THR A 198 -10.95 -3.00 -6.52
C THR A 198 -9.67 -3.78 -6.18
N GLY A 199 -9.12 -3.59 -4.97
CA GLY A 199 -7.96 -4.37 -4.50
C GLY A 199 -8.24 -5.88 -4.40
N LEU A 200 -9.45 -6.28 -4.02
CA LEU A 200 -9.87 -7.68 -4.06
C LEU A 200 -9.73 -8.30 -5.47
N ARG A 201 -10.15 -7.58 -6.52
CA ARG A 201 -10.00 -8.05 -7.91
C ARG A 201 -8.52 -8.19 -8.27
N PHE A 202 -7.71 -7.21 -7.88
CA PHE A 202 -6.26 -7.26 -8.10
C PHE A 202 -5.61 -8.48 -7.42
N PHE A 203 -5.91 -8.74 -6.15
CA PHE A 203 -5.38 -9.89 -5.44
C PHE A 203 -5.78 -11.20 -6.12
N LEU A 204 -7.04 -11.33 -6.55
CA LEU A 204 -7.50 -12.54 -7.24
C LEU A 204 -6.89 -12.73 -8.62
N TYR A 205 -6.53 -11.63 -9.31
CA TYR A 205 -5.73 -11.67 -10.53
C TYR A 205 -4.31 -12.17 -10.25
N MET A 206 -3.62 -11.60 -9.26
CA MET A 206 -2.27 -12.01 -8.86
C MET A 206 -2.21 -13.48 -8.40
N LEU A 207 -3.27 -13.95 -7.73
CA LEU A 207 -3.42 -15.34 -7.28
C LEU A 207 -3.93 -16.28 -8.38
N GLY A 208 -4.06 -15.85 -9.63
CA GLY A 208 -4.78 -16.60 -10.66
C GLY A 208 -4.19 -17.98 -10.99
N GLN A 209 -2.90 -18.17 -10.79
CA GLN A 209 -2.21 -19.47 -10.99
C GLN A 209 -2.04 -20.28 -9.70
N LYS A 210 -2.51 -19.76 -8.56
CA LYS A 210 -2.35 -20.37 -7.24
C LYS A 210 -3.48 -21.37 -6.95
N THR A 211 -3.15 -22.52 -6.37
CA THR A 211 -4.14 -23.57 -6.04
C THR A 211 -4.79 -23.41 -4.67
N ASN A 212 -4.44 -22.35 -3.94
CA ASN A 212 -4.90 -22.11 -2.59
C ASN A 212 -6.43 -22.11 -2.48
N GLU A 213 -6.95 -22.57 -1.34
CA GLU A 213 -8.30 -22.24 -0.92
C GLU A 213 -8.34 -20.75 -0.54
N ILE A 214 -9.24 -19.99 -1.15
CA ILE A 214 -9.37 -18.54 -0.95
C ILE A 214 -10.73 -18.26 -0.34
N PHE A 215 -10.77 -17.48 0.73
CA PHE A 215 -11.98 -17.10 1.45
C PHE A 215 -12.13 -15.57 1.39
N LEU A 216 -13.35 -15.09 1.19
CA LEU A 216 -13.65 -13.66 1.16
C LEU A 216 -14.34 -13.26 2.47
N LEU A 217 -13.73 -12.34 3.20
CA LEU A 217 -14.26 -11.80 4.45
C LEU A 217 -14.79 -10.39 4.17
N ASN A 218 -16.07 -10.33 3.79
CA ASN A 218 -16.73 -9.07 3.50
C ASN A 218 -17.10 -8.37 4.82
N THR A 219 -16.34 -7.35 5.22
CA THR A 219 -16.46 -6.78 6.56
C THR A 219 -17.72 -5.96 6.78
N THR A 220 -18.24 -5.29 5.74
CA THR A 220 -19.53 -4.57 5.82
C THR A 220 -20.67 -5.55 6.06
N LYS A 221 -20.72 -6.66 5.30
CA LYS A 221 -21.74 -7.71 5.47
C LYS A 221 -21.61 -8.46 6.79
N LEU A 222 -20.39 -8.73 7.25
CA LEU A 222 -20.16 -9.37 8.54
C LEU A 222 -20.58 -8.44 9.68
N TYR A 223 -20.33 -7.14 9.57
CA TYR A 223 -20.79 -6.16 10.55
C TYR A 223 -22.31 -6.07 10.58
N GLU A 224 -22.97 -5.98 9.43
CA GLU A 224 -24.44 -6.04 9.35
C GLU A 224 -25.01 -7.31 9.99
N LYS A 225 -24.38 -8.46 9.72
CA LYS A 225 -24.85 -9.76 10.22
C LYS A 225 -24.71 -9.91 11.74
N TYR A 226 -23.64 -9.39 12.34
CA TYR A 226 -23.29 -9.67 13.74
C TYR A 226 -23.48 -8.49 14.69
N PHE A 227 -23.50 -7.26 14.17
CA PHE A 227 -23.46 -6.04 14.98
C PHE A 227 -24.50 -4.97 14.60
N ALA A 228 -25.19 -5.06 13.46
CA ALA A 228 -26.25 -4.09 13.14
C ALA A 228 -27.47 -4.29 14.05
N ALA A 229 -27.42 -3.67 15.23
CA ALA A 229 -28.61 -3.27 15.98
C ALA A 229 -29.12 -1.92 15.43
N GLU A 230 -30.38 -1.55 15.71
CA GLU A 230 -31.00 -0.30 15.21
C GLU A 230 -30.24 0.99 15.58
N ASP A 231 -29.32 0.94 16.56
CA ASP A 231 -28.58 2.10 17.09
C ASP A 231 -27.08 2.14 16.74
N GLU A 232 -26.52 1.12 16.07
CA GLU A 232 -25.10 1.11 15.70
C GLU A 232 -24.89 1.77 14.31
N PRO A 233 -23.93 2.69 14.15
CA PRO A 233 -23.67 3.32 12.87
C PRO A 233 -23.16 2.31 11.84
N ALA A 234 -23.60 2.46 10.59
CA ALA A 234 -23.06 1.67 9.49
C ALA A 234 -21.55 1.89 9.33
N ILE A 235 -20.85 0.86 8.83
CA ILE A 235 -19.45 0.96 8.43
C ILE A 235 -19.36 0.93 6.90
N PHE A 236 -18.37 1.63 6.36
CA PHE A 236 -18.15 1.80 4.92
C PHE A 236 -16.78 1.28 4.48
N HIS A 237 -15.83 1.08 5.40
CA HIS A 237 -14.54 0.47 5.10
C HIS A 237 -14.00 -0.34 6.29
N THR A 238 -13.15 -1.33 6.02
CA THR A 238 -12.62 -2.24 7.04
C THR A 238 -11.82 -1.47 8.12
N GLY A 239 -11.20 -0.36 7.77
CA GLY A 239 -10.44 0.50 8.70
C GLY A 239 -11.23 1.12 9.86
N GLN A 240 -12.56 1.05 9.86
CA GLN A 240 -13.39 1.49 11.00
C GLN A 240 -13.48 0.43 12.12
N LEU A 241 -12.96 -0.77 11.89
CA LEU A 241 -13.04 -1.89 12.82
C LEU A 241 -11.77 -2.00 13.67
N ASP A 242 -11.98 -2.26 14.96
CA ASP A 242 -10.91 -2.62 15.87
C ASP A 242 -10.47 -4.09 15.71
N ALA A 243 -9.35 -4.42 16.33
CA ALA A 243 -8.76 -5.76 16.26
C ALA A 243 -9.68 -6.85 16.84
N GLU A 244 -10.51 -6.54 17.83
CA GLU A 244 -11.40 -7.51 18.48
C GLU A 244 -12.56 -7.90 17.55
N LYS A 245 -13.20 -6.92 16.90
CA LYS A 245 -14.25 -7.17 15.91
C LYS A 245 -13.71 -7.98 14.72
N LEU A 246 -12.52 -7.63 14.23
CA LEU A 246 -11.87 -8.39 13.15
C LEU A 246 -11.56 -9.83 13.57
N GLN A 247 -11.11 -10.05 14.81
CA GLN A 247 -10.91 -11.40 15.35
C GLN A 247 -12.24 -12.18 15.37
N GLN A 248 -13.32 -11.59 15.88
CA GLN A 248 -14.63 -12.24 15.94
C GLN A 248 -15.16 -12.60 14.55
N PHE A 249 -15.00 -11.72 13.56
CA PHE A 249 -15.35 -12.00 12.17
C PHE A 249 -14.61 -13.21 11.62
N PHE A 250 -13.30 -13.29 11.85
CA PHE A 250 -12.52 -14.44 11.40
C PHE A 250 -13.00 -15.74 12.05
N GLU A 251 -13.17 -15.76 13.37
CA GLU A 251 -13.62 -16.94 14.11
C GLU A 251 -14.99 -17.43 13.62
N ASN A 252 -15.91 -16.50 13.35
CA ASN A 252 -17.25 -16.80 12.86
C ASN A 252 -17.26 -17.32 11.42
N SER A 253 -16.27 -16.96 10.62
CA SER A 253 -16.15 -17.34 9.20
C SER A 253 -15.28 -18.56 8.93
N LYS A 254 -14.70 -19.20 9.96
CA LYS A 254 -13.86 -20.42 9.79
C LYS A 254 -14.57 -21.60 9.10
N LYS A 255 -15.91 -21.63 9.08
CA LYS A 255 -16.73 -22.67 8.45
C LYS A 255 -17.26 -22.26 7.08
N ASP A 256 -16.96 -21.05 6.63
CA ASP A 256 -17.38 -20.58 5.32
C ASP A 256 -16.71 -21.42 4.23
N ARG A 257 -17.35 -21.45 3.05
CA ARG A 257 -16.81 -22.20 1.92
C ARG A 257 -15.79 -21.34 1.18
N PRO A 258 -14.73 -21.94 0.62
CA PRO A 258 -13.82 -21.21 -0.24
C PRO A 258 -14.54 -20.74 -1.51
N LEU A 259 -13.99 -19.68 -2.09
CA LEU A 259 -14.44 -19.08 -3.32
C LEU A 259 -14.40 -20.11 -4.46
N THR A 260 -15.51 -20.23 -5.18
CA THR A 260 -15.64 -21.14 -6.33
C THR A 260 -14.73 -20.70 -7.47
N GLN A 261 -14.34 -21.64 -8.32
CA GLN A 261 -13.52 -21.32 -9.49
C GLN A 261 -14.23 -20.37 -10.47
N GLU A 262 -15.55 -20.41 -10.53
CA GLU A 262 -16.36 -19.51 -11.36
C GLU A 262 -16.25 -18.07 -10.88
N LEU A 263 -16.47 -17.82 -9.58
CA LEU A 263 -16.32 -16.48 -9.00
C LEU A 263 -14.87 -15.97 -9.10
N ARG A 264 -13.87 -16.85 -8.92
CA ARG A 264 -12.46 -16.47 -9.14
C ARG A 264 -12.24 -15.93 -10.55
N ARG A 265 -12.70 -16.65 -11.57
CA ARG A 265 -12.58 -16.21 -12.98
C ARG A 265 -13.34 -14.92 -13.25
N GLN A 266 -14.52 -14.75 -12.65
CA GLN A 266 -15.29 -13.51 -12.77
C GLN A 266 -14.48 -12.33 -12.24
N TYR A 267 -13.98 -12.38 -11.01
CA TYR A 267 -13.18 -11.30 -10.44
C TYR A 267 -11.88 -11.02 -11.21
N GLN A 268 -11.25 -12.06 -11.76
CA GLN A 268 -10.08 -11.90 -12.62
C GLN A 268 -10.42 -11.16 -13.92
N SER A 269 -11.53 -11.52 -14.56
CA SER A 269 -12.00 -10.80 -15.76
C SER A 269 -12.39 -9.35 -15.43
N GLU A 270 -13.01 -9.11 -14.26
CA GLU A 270 -13.29 -7.74 -13.80
C GLU A 270 -11.99 -6.93 -13.62
N TRP A 271 -10.92 -7.53 -13.07
CA TRP A 271 -9.61 -6.88 -13.00
C TRP A 271 -9.05 -6.56 -14.38
N GLU A 272 -9.10 -7.51 -15.31
CA GLU A 272 -8.59 -7.33 -16.67
C GLU A 272 -9.29 -6.19 -17.41
N GLU A 273 -10.59 -5.96 -17.17
CA GLU A 273 -11.28 -4.79 -17.74
C GLU A 273 -10.81 -3.49 -17.09
N LEU A 274 -10.66 -3.47 -15.76
CA LEU A 274 -10.16 -2.29 -15.03
C LEU A 274 -8.74 -1.92 -15.47
N SER A 275 -7.86 -2.90 -15.67
CA SER A 275 -6.45 -2.69 -16.03
C SER A 275 -6.22 -2.28 -17.50
N LYS A 276 -7.27 -2.22 -18.33
CA LYS A 276 -7.20 -1.65 -19.70
C LYS A 276 -7.33 -0.13 -19.73
N THR A 277 -7.88 0.45 -18.67
CA THR A 277 -8.29 1.86 -18.62
C THR A 277 -7.24 2.71 -17.91
N LYS A 278 -7.14 4.00 -18.27
CA LYS A 278 -6.23 4.97 -17.64
C LYS A 278 -6.95 5.94 -16.72
N GLU A 279 -8.27 5.81 -16.65
CA GLU A 279 -9.16 6.56 -15.81
C GLU A 279 -8.78 6.39 -14.33
N VAL A 280 -8.94 7.47 -13.58
CA VAL A 280 -8.26 7.63 -12.28
C VAL A 280 -9.21 7.56 -11.11
N LEU A 281 -10.53 7.45 -11.32
CA LEU A 281 -11.51 7.44 -10.24
C LEU A 281 -12.49 6.29 -10.38
N ARG A 282 -12.67 5.54 -9.29
CA ARG A 282 -13.63 4.45 -9.17
C ARG A 282 -14.55 4.70 -7.97
N VAL A 283 -15.83 4.44 -8.17
CA VAL A 283 -16.88 4.49 -7.14
C VAL A 283 -17.57 3.14 -7.03
N TRP A 284 -18.16 2.86 -5.87
CA TRP A 284 -18.89 1.61 -5.63
C TRP A 284 -20.39 1.90 -5.59
N ILE A 285 -21.10 1.52 -6.65
CA ILE A 285 -22.51 1.83 -6.84
C ILE A 285 -23.26 0.55 -7.20
N ASP A 286 -24.35 0.27 -6.49
CA ASP A 286 -25.22 -0.90 -6.69
C ASP A 286 -24.43 -2.23 -6.67
N GLY A 287 -23.42 -2.34 -5.81
CA GLY A 287 -22.59 -3.54 -5.69
C GLY A 287 -21.58 -3.74 -6.82
N GLN A 288 -21.27 -2.69 -7.59
CA GLN A 288 -20.35 -2.73 -8.72
C GLN A 288 -19.32 -1.60 -8.66
N ILE A 289 -18.10 -1.89 -9.13
CA ILE A 289 -17.07 -0.88 -9.37
C ILE A 289 -17.46 -0.14 -10.65
N ARG A 290 -17.61 1.18 -10.57
CA ARG A 290 -17.83 2.04 -11.74
C ARG A 290 -16.69 3.04 -11.87
N THR A 291 -16.08 3.05 -13.04
CA THR A 291 -15.16 4.11 -13.45
C THR A 291 -15.97 5.36 -13.78
N VAL A 292 -15.59 6.49 -13.19
CA VAL A 292 -16.27 7.79 -13.36
C VAL A 292 -15.26 8.86 -13.77
N ALA A 293 -15.77 10.02 -14.17
CA ALA A 293 -14.93 11.18 -14.48
C ALA A 293 -14.14 11.63 -13.25
N GLU A 294 -12.95 12.17 -13.46
CA GLU A 294 -12.07 12.61 -12.38
C GLU A 294 -12.66 13.76 -11.54
N ASP A 295 -13.59 14.53 -12.11
CA ASP A 295 -14.29 15.64 -11.46
C ASP A 295 -15.64 15.22 -10.85
N TYR A 296 -15.94 13.93 -10.75
CA TYR A 296 -17.24 13.40 -10.32
C TYR A 296 -17.73 13.99 -8.98
N PHE A 297 -16.81 14.26 -8.06
CA PHE A 297 -17.14 14.82 -6.74
C PHE A 297 -16.98 16.35 -6.64
N ASP A 298 -16.58 17.06 -7.71
CA ASP A 298 -16.30 18.50 -7.66
C ASP A 298 -17.55 19.31 -7.28
N SER A 299 -18.72 18.96 -7.82
CA SER A 299 -19.98 19.61 -7.44
C SER A 299 -20.30 19.46 -5.96
N MET A 300 -20.11 18.25 -5.41
CA MET A 300 -20.30 18.00 -3.97
C MET A 300 -19.33 18.82 -3.11
N ILE A 301 -18.07 18.94 -3.53
CA ILE A 301 -17.06 19.76 -2.83
C ILE A 301 -17.49 21.24 -2.81
N ILE A 302 -17.92 21.77 -3.95
CA ILE A 302 -18.41 23.15 -4.11
C ILE A 302 -19.61 23.41 -3.21
N GLU A 303 -20.65 22.57 -3.30
CA GLU A 303 -21.88 22.69 -2.51
C GLU A 303 -21.61 22.62 -1.00
N THR A 304 -20.67 21.77 -0.58
CA THR A 304 -20.32 21.64 0.84
C THR A 304 -19.63 22.92 1.34
N LEU A 305 -18.74 23.50 0.54
CA LEU A 305 -18.10 24.76 0.87
C LEU A 305 -19.10 25.93 0.89
N GLU A 306 -20.08 25.94 -0.02
CA GLU A 306 -21.20 26.90 0.00
C GLU A 306 -21.98 26.83 1.32
N LYS A 307 -22.38 25.61 1.74
CA LYS A 307 -23.07 25.39 3.02
C LYS A 307 -22.25 25.87 4.20
N LEU A 308 -20.93 25.63 4.19
CA LEU A 308 -20.04 26.10 5.27
C LEU A 308 -19.94 27.63 5.33
N HIS A 309 -19.92 28.33 4.19
CA HIS A 309 -19.97 29.80 4.19
C HIS A 309 -21.32 30.36 4.64
N GLN A 310 -22.44 29.69 4.31
CA GLN A 310 -23.76 30.11 4.78
C GLN A 310 -23.89 30.05 6.32
N LYS A 311 -23.09 29.20 6.98
CA LYS A 311 -22.99 29.11 8.45
C LYS A 311 -22.13 30.23 9.06
N GLN A 312 -21.44 31.06 8.25
CA GLN A 312 -20.61 32.17 8.72
C GLN A 312 -21.37 33.50 8.67
N GLU A 313 -21.11 34.40 9.62
CA GLU A 313 -21.63 35.78 9.58
C GLU A 313 -21.05 36.57 8.39
N THR A 314 -19.80 36.30 8.03
CA THR A 314 -19.11 36.86 6.87
C THR A 314 -18.35 35.75 6.16
N LYS A 315 -18.53 35.63 4.84
CA LYS A 315 -17.85 34.63 4.00
C LYS A 315 -16.32 34.81 4.12
N ASP A 316 -15.66 33.82 4.72
CA ASP A 316 -14.20 33.78 4.94
C ASP A 316 -13.65 32.36 4.73
N PHE A 317 -12.32 32.26 4.62
CA PHE A 317 -11.58 31.04 4.34
C PHE A 317 -11.91 29.89 5.32
N VAL A 318 -12.15 28.70 4.77
CA VAL A 318 -12.41 27.46 5.49
C VAL A 318 -11.19 26.54 5.38
N LEU A 319 -10.70 26.01 6.51
CA LEU A 319 -9.59 25.05 6.53
C LEU A 319 -9.93 23.82 5.67
N THR A 320 -9.03 23.40 4.78
CA THR A 320 -9.27 22.28 3.85
C THR A 320 -9.65 20.99 4.58
N GLY A 321 -8.95 20.66 5.67
CA GLY A 321 -9.30 19.49 6.50
C GLY A 321 -10.70 19.55 7.12
N LYS A 322 -11.21 20.76 7.41
CA LYS A 322 -12.60 20.94 7.89
C LYS A 322 -13.60 20.70 6.77
N LEU A 323 -13.32 21.19 5.56
CA LEU A 323 -14.17 20.93 4.38
C LEU A 323 -14.23 19.44 4.07
N ILE A 324 -13.09 18.76 3.99
CA ILE A 324 -13.03 17.30 3.78
C ILE A 324 -13.79 16.56 4.89
N GLY A 325 -13.60 16.95 6.15
CA GLY A 325 -14.33 16.34 7.28
C GLY A 325 -15.86 16.48 7.17
N GLU A 326 -16.37 17.64 6.74
CA GLU A 326 -17.80 17.84 6.49
C GLU A 326 -18.29 16.92 5.35
N ILE A 327 -17.51 16.77 4.26
CA ILE A 327 -17.85 15.88 3.14
C ILE A 327 -17.94 14.42 3.61
N VAL A 328 -16.94 13.94 4.37
CA VAL A 328 -16.92 12.56 4.85
C VAL A 328 -18.04 12.30 5.86
N THR A 329 -18.43 13.29 6.65
CA THR A 329 -19.49 13.12 7.67
C THR A 329 -20.90 13.09 7.05
N GLN A 330 -21.12 13.72 5.91
CA GLN A 330 -22.44 13.77 5.24
C GLN A 330 -22.63 12.65 4.19
N THR A 331 -21.62 11.82 3.95
CA THR A 331 -21.64 10.78 2.93
C THR A 331 -21.69 9.39 3.57
N ASP A 332 -22.64 8.58 3.12
CA ASP A 332 -22.75 7.17 3.52
C ASP A 332 -21.90 6.26 2.62
N GLU A 333 -20.73 6.75 2.20
CA GLU A 333 -19.79 6.02 1.37
C GLU A 333 -18.34 6.39 1.71
N PHE A 334 -17.42 5.46 1.48
CA PHE A 334 -16.00 5.75 1.62
C PHE A 334 -15.50 6.55 0.40
N ILE A 335 -15.08 7.80 0.64
CA ILE A 335 -14.38 8.63 -0.33
C ILE A 335 -12.95 8.85 0.17
N ASN A 336 -11.97 8.56 -0.70
CA ASN A 336 -10.57 8.74 -0.35
C ASN A 336 -10.26 10.24 -0.11
N TYR A 337 -9.86 10.58 1.11
CA TYR A 337 -9.63 11.97 1.53
C TYR A 337 -8.45 12.64 0.81
N LEU A 338 -7.45 11.86 0.37
CA LEU A 338 -6.33 12.38 -0.42
C LEU A 338 -6.78 12.80 -1.81
N TYR A 339 -7.72 12.06 -2.40
CA TYR A 339 -8.36 12.47 -3.64
C TYR A 339 -9.24 13.72 -3.46
N LEU A 340 -9.98 13.85 -2.35
CA LEU A 340 -10.74 15.07 -2.08
C LEU A 340 -9.81 16.29 -1.96
N GLU A 341 -8.68 16.15 -1.26
CA GLU A 341 -7.66 17.19 -1.17
C GLU A 341 -7.10 17.57 -2.55
N TYR A 342 -6.81 16.57 -3.39
CA TYR A 342 -6.40 16.75 -4.78
C TYR A 342 -7.42 17.56 -5.60
N ARG A 343 -8.70 17.19 -5.54
CA ARG A 343 -9.75 17.91 -6.26
C ARG A 343 -9.95 19.33 -5.76
N ILE A 344 -9.82 19.56 -4.44
CA ILE A 344 -9.85 20.91 -3.87
C ILE A 344 -8.71 21.78 -4.42
N ARG A 345 -7.49 21.24 -4.57
CA ARG A 345 -6.40 21.96 -5.24
C ARG A 345 -6.71 22.24 -6.71
N HIS A 346 -7.28 21.29 -7.43
CA HIS A 346 -7.70 21.50 -8.81
C HIS A 346 -8.77 22.61 -8.95
N LEU A 347 -9.72 22.70 -8.00
CA LEU A 347 -10.71 23.77 -7.93
C LEU A 347 -10.09 25.14 -7.61
N VAL A 348 -8.97 25.18 -6.89
CA VAL A 348 -8.16 26.40 -6.74
C VAL A 348 -7.50 26.79 -8.07
N TYR A 349 -6.85 25.84 -8.76
CA TYR A 349 -6.12 26.10 -10.00
C TYR A 349 -7.03 26.54 -11.16
N SER A 350 -8.23 25.98 -11.23
CA SER A 350 -9.27 26.36 -12.19
C SER A 350 -9.99 27.68 -11.84
N GLY A 351 -9.66 28.29 -10.70
CA GLY A 351 -10.21 29.58 -10.29
C GLY A 351 -11.62 29.52 -9.70
N VAL A 352 -12.11 28.35 -9.32
CA VAL A 352 -13.37 28.20 -8.57
C VAL A 352 -13.18 28.64 -7.12
N PHE A 353 -12.04 28.27 -6.52
CA PHE A 353 -11.66 28.65 -5.15
C PHE A 353 -10.52 29.68 -5.12
N GLU A 354 -10.47 30.47 -4.04
CA GLU A 354 -9.30 31.21 -3.57
C GLU A 354 -8.50 30.37 -2.58
N LEU A 355 -7.19 30.59 -2.51
CA LEU A 355 -6.26 29.87 -1.65
C LEU A 355 -5.65 30.81 -0.60
N LYS A 356 -5.58 30.33 0.65
CA LYS A 356 -4.80 30.95 1.73
C LYS A 356 -3.92 29.90 2.40
N GLY A 357 -2.61 30.12 2.39
CA GLY A 357 -1.61 29.19 2.94
C GLY A 357 -0.83 28.43 1.86
N ILE A 358 -0.05 27.42 2.27
CA ILE A 358 0.73 26.57 1.36
C ILE A 358 0.10 25.17 1.37
N PRO A 359 -0.26 24.60 0.20
CA PRO A 359 -0.98 23.34 0.13
C PRO A 359 -0.06 22.11 0.30
N LYS A 360 0.69 22.06 1.40
CA LYS A 360 1.55 20.92 1.76
C LYS A 360 0.76 19.74 2.33
N SER A 361 -0.36 20.03 2.99
CA SER A 361 -1.35 19.04 3.40
C SER A 361 -2.66 19.75 3.74
N MET A 362 -3.75 18.99 3.91
CA MET A 362 -5.07 19.52 4.25
C MET A 362 -5.13 20.36 5.55
N ARG A 363 -4.09 20.34 6.39
CA ARG A 363 -3.99 21.15 7.63
C ARG A 363 -3.32 22.51 7.42
N HIS A 364 -2.68 22.74 6.27
CA HIS A 364 -1.78 23.88 6.05
C HIS A 364 -2.38 25.00 5.20
N TYR A 365 -3.56 24.78 4.62
CA TYR A 365 -4.22 25.78 3.79
C TYR A 365 -5.72 25.75 3.96
N SER A 366 -6.32 26.88 3.59
CA SER A 366 -7.74 27.12 3.61
C SER A 366 -8.20 27.60 2.24
N VAL A 367 -9.46 27.32 1.91
CA VAL A 367 -10.10 27.70 0.65
C VAL A 367 -11.32 28.58 0.90
N LYS A 368 -11.63 29.44 -0.07
CA LYS A 368 -12.87 30.24 -0.10
C LYS A 368 -13.44 30.18 -1.51
N LEU A 369 -14.74 30.07 -1.65
CA LEU A 369 -15.40 30.23 -2.95
C LEU A 369 -15.12 31.64 -3.46
N ARG A 370 -14.81 31.78 -4.75
CA ARG A 370 -14.73 33.11 -5.37
C ARG A 370 -16.07 33.84 -5.35
#